data_AF-A0A1B6JD20-F1
#
_entry.id   AF-A0A1B6JD20-F1
#
_cell.length_a   1.000
_cell.length_b   1.000
_cell.length_c   1.000
_cell.angle_alpha   90.00
_cell.angle_beta   90.00
_cell.angle_gamma   90.00
#
_symmetry.space_group_name_H-M   'P 1'
#
loop_
_entity.id
_entity.type
_entity.pdbx_description
1 polymer ?
#
loop_
_entity_poly.entity_id
_entity_poly.type
_entity_poly.pdbx_seq_one_letter_code
_entity_poly.pdbx_strand_id
1 'polypeptide(L)'
;KAVNQGKPCAPSLRKLTPFLSSDTLMVGGRLKFSPLPESSKHPVLIPSQSHFATLLCDHYHLYSLHGGPKIVQSLIQRRYWIPGARNLIRKRIFRCLTCFRMKAKPTQPLMADFP
;
A
#
# COMPACT_ATOMS: atom_id res chain seq x y z
N LYS A 1 3.45 -13.60 18.90
CA LYS A 1 3.81 -13.65 20.35
C LYS A 1 5.25 -13.20 20.65
N ALA A 2 5.80 -12.16 20.00
CA ALA A 2 7.14 -11.60 20.30
C ALA A 2 7.08 -10.19 20.91
N VAL A 3 6.11 -9.37 20.47
CA VAL A 3 5.90 -7.99 20.95
C VAL A 3 5.54 -7.92 22.44
N ASN A 4 4.72 -8.84 22.94
CA ASN A 4 4.38 -8.92 24.37
C ASN A 4 5.48 -9.57 25.24
N GLN A 5 6.52 -10.15 24.64
CA GLN A 5 7.58 -10.87 25.36
C GLN A 5 8.90 -10.09 25.42
N GLY A 6 8.93 -8.82 24.98
CA GLY A 6 10.17 -8.04 24.90
C GLY A 6 11.20 -8.61 23.90
N LYS A 7 10.80 -9.59 23.07
CA LYS A 7 11.69 -10.20 22.07
C LYS A 7 11.81 -9.27 20.86
N PRO A 8 13.02 -9.10 20.33
CA PRO A 8 13.23 -8.18 19.23
C PRO A 8 12.47 -8.64 17.97
N CYS A 9 11.64 -7.75 17.43
CA CYS A 9 11.06 -7.94 16.11
C CYS A 9 12.15 -7.89 15.01
N ALA A 10 11.80 -8.35 13.81
CA ALA A 10 12.66 -8.22 12.63
C ALA A 10 13.16 -6.76 12.50
N PRO A 11 14.43 -6.53 12.10
CA PRO A 11 15.03 -5.19 12.10
C PRO A 11 14.25 -4.15 11.28
N SER A 12 13.55 -4.59 10.23
CA SER A 12 12.65 -3.77 9.42
C SER A 12 11.40 -3.29 10.17
N LEU A 13 10.93 -4.06 11.15
CA LEU A 13 9.74 -3.76 11.95
C LEU A 13 10.08 -2.97 13.23
N ARG A 14 11.30 -3.07 13.76
CA ARG A 14 11.71 -2.31 14.95
C ARG A 14 11.56 -0.79 14.78
N LYS A 15 11.82 -0.27 13.58
CA LYS A 15 11.68 1.16 13.25
C LYS A 15 10.23 1.67 13.33
N LEU A 16 9.26 0.76 13.26
CA LEU A 16 7.83 1.08 13.23
C LEU A 16 7.19 1.08 14.63
N THR A 17 7.97 0.82 15.69
CA THR A 17 7.48 0.74 17.08
C THR A 17 6.13 0.02 17.18
N PRO A 18 6.05 -1.25 16.72
CA PRO A 18 4.78 -1.95 16.62
C PRO A 18 4.25 -2.29 18.00
N PHE A 19 2.95 -2.14 18.21
CA PHE A 19 2.28 -2.47 19.47
C PHE A 19 1.03 -3.32 19.20
N LEU A 20 0.64 -4.12 20.17
CA LEU A 20 -0.57 -4.94 20.07
C LEU A 20 -1.76 -4.16 20.62
N SER A 21 -2.85 -4.09 19.86
CA SER A 21 -4.13 -3.53 20.30
C SER A 21 -5.24 -4.47 19.88
N SER A 22 -6.07 -4.92 20.83
CA SER A 22 -7.21 -5.82 20.56
C SER A 22 -6.84 -7.02 19.67
N ASP A 23 -5.73 -7.68 20.00
CA ASP A 23 -5.13 -8.83 19.28
C ASP A 23 -4.61 -8.54 17.86
N THR A 24 -4.69 -7.30 17.41
CA THR A 24 -4.16 -6.85 16.12
C THR A 24 -2.84 -6.11 16.31
N LEU A 25 -1.88 -6.38 15.44
CA LEU A 25 -0.60 -5.69 15.44
C LEU A 25 -0.74 -4.34 14.72
N MET A 26 -0.53 -3.25 15.44
CA MET A 26 -0.64 -1.89 14.92
C MET A 26 0.71 -1.19 14.91
N VAL A 27 0.84 -0.19 14.04
CA VAL A 27 2.04 0.66 13.96
C VAL A 27 1.89 1.84 14.92
N GLY A 28 2.85 1.97 15.84
CA GLY A 28 2.96 3.14 16.71
C GLY A 28 3.75 4.28 16.07
N GLY A 29 3.86 5.39 16.79
CA GLY A 29 4.86 6.41 16.48
C GLY A 29 4.34 7.84 16.46
N ARG A 30 4.80 8.61 15.47
CA ARG A 30 4.82 10.09 15.45
C ARG A 30 3.44 10.77 15.51
N LEU A 31 2.38 10.07 15.14
CA LEU A 31 1.02 10.66 15.03
C LEU A 31 0.16 10.48 16.29
N LYS A 32 0.75 10.02 17.41
CA LYS A 32 0.04 9.72 18.67
C LYS A 32 -0.86 10.88 19.15
N PHE A 33 -0.37 12.11 19.09
CA PHE A 33 -1.08 13.30 19.58
C PHE A 33 -1.82 14.09 18.48
N SER A 34 -1.94 13.54 17.28
CA SER A 34 -2.67 14.21 16.19
C SER A 34 -4.20 14.14 16.39
N PRO A 35 -4.99 15.09 15.88
CA PRO A 35 -6.45 15.05 15.91
C PRO A 35 -7.07 14.10 14.88
N LEU A 36 -6.27 13.21 14.27
CA LEU A 36 -6.73 12.26 13.26
C LEU A 36 -7.60 11.14 13.87
N PRO A 37 -8.34 10.37 13.05
CA PRO A 37 -8.97 9.13 13.50
C PRO A 37 -7.92 8.13 13.98
N GLU A 38 -8.22 7.33 15.01
CA GLU A 38 -7.29 6.33 15.56
C GLU A 38 -6.79 5.34 14.51
N SER A 39 -7.64 4.94 13.56
CA SER A 39 -7.27 4.05 12.45
C SER A 39 -6.13 4.60 11.58
N SER A 40 -6.07 5.92 11.45
CA SER A 40 -5.04 6.63 10.67
C SER A 40 -3.79 6.91 11.52
N LYS A 41 -3.94 7.08 12.83
CA LYS A 41 -2.81 7.23 13.76
C LYS A 41 -2.05 5.91 13.90
N HIS A 42 -2.79 4.81 13.97
CA HIS A 42 -2.30 3.48 14.27
C HIS A 42 -2.77 2.49 13.21
N PRO A 43 -2.21 2.54 11.99
CA PRO A 43 -2.62 1.63 10.93
C PRO A 43 -2.26 0.18 11.29
N VAL A 44 -3.10 -0.75 10.84
CA VAL A 44 -2.92 -2.19 11.06
C VAL A 44 -1.76 -2.71 10.22
N LEU A 45 -0.79 -3.39 10.86
CA LEU A 45 0.37 -3.94 10.19
C LEU A 45 -0.01 -5.23 9.46
N ILE A 46 0.23 -5.26 8.15
CA ILE A 46 -0.04 -6.41 7.29
C ILE A 46 1.27 -6.87 6.64
N PRO A 47 1.60 -8.18 6.69
CA PRO A 47 2.72 -8.73 5.93
C PRO A 47 2.50 -8.59 4.41
N SER A 48 3.49 -8.09 3.69
CA SER A 48 3.39 -7.85 2.24
C SER A 48 3.28 -9.10 1.39
N GLN A 49 3.70 -10.26 1.91
CA GLN A 49 3.59 -11.56 1.25
C GLN A 49 2.23 -12.24 1.52
N SER A 50 1.39 -11.68 2.39
CA SER A 50 0.09 -12.27 2.69
C SER A 50 -0.87 -12.17 1.51
N HIS A 51 -1.72 -13.18 1.35
CA HIS A 51 -2.81 -13.15 0.36
C HIS A 51 -3.74 -11.96 0.61
N PHE A 52 -4.00 -11.63 1.88
CA PHE A 52 -4.80 -10.48 2.27
C PHE A 52 -4.27 -9.15 1.71
N ALA A 53 -2.95 -8.92 1.75
CA ALA A 53 -2.35 -7.72 1.17
C ALA A 53 -2.60 -7.61 -0.35
N THR A 54 -2.63 -8.75 -1.05
CA THR A 54 -2.92 -8.79 -2.50
C THR A 54 -4.37 -8.40 -2.78
N LEU A 55 -5.32 -8.99 -2.06
CA LEU A 55 -6.75 -8.70 -2.17
C LEU A 55 -7.05 -7.24 -1.84
N LEU A 56 -6.39 -6.71 -0.80
CA LEU A 56 -6.54 -5.31 -0.41
C LEU A 56 -6.09 -4.36 -1.52
N CYS A 57 -4.96 -4.65 -2.17
CA CYS A 57 -4.49 -3.88 -3.32
C CYS A 57 -5.48 -3.92 -4.47
N ASP A 58 -6.04 -5.09 -4.80
CA ASP A 58 -7.02 -5.22 -5.89
C ASP A 58 -8.32 -4.47 -5.58
N HIS A 59 -8.82 -4.59 -4.35
CA HIS A 59 -10.01 -3.88 -3.89
C HIS A 59 -9.84 -2.36 -4.03
N TYR A 60 -8.75 -1.79 -3.49
CA TYR A 60 -8.52 -0.34 -3.61
C TYR A 60 -8.18 0.11 -5.03
N HIS A 61 -7.60 -0.76 -5.85
CA HIS A 61 -7.35 -0.48 -7.25
C HIS A 61 -8.67 -0.34 -8.03
N LEU A 62 -9.63 -1.24 -7.79
CA LEU A 62 -10.97 -1.18 -8.38
C LEU A 62 -11.80 -0.02 -7.79
N TYR A 63 -11.76 0.17 -6.47
CA TYR A 63 -12.44 1.27 -5.78
C TYR A 63 -12.00 2.66 -6.27
N SER A 64 -10.71 2.80 -6.63
CA SER A 64 -10.17 4.04 -7.20
C SER A 64 -10.30 4.13 -8.73
N LEU A 65 -11.17 3.31 -9.34
CA LEU A 65 -11.41 3.26 -10.78
C LEU A 65 -10.12 3.12 -11.59
N HIS A 66 -9.30 2.13 -11.21
CA HIS A 66 -7.98 1.90 -11.79
C HIS A 66 -6.94 3.01 -11.50
N GLY A 67 -7.07 3.65 -10.34
CA GLY A 67 -6.15 4.67 -9.86
C GLY A 67 -4.69 4.21 -9.87
N GLY A 68 -3.79 5.16 -10.15
CA GLY A 68 -2.36 4.89 -10.22
C GLY A 68 -1.77 4.42 -8.88
N PRO A 69 -0.52 3.89 -8.89
CA PRO A 69 0.09 3.29 -7.69
C PRO A 69 0.14 4.21 -6.47
N LYS A 70 0.33 5.52 -6.67
CA LYS A 70 0.38 6.51 -5.58
C LYS A 70 -0.98 6.69 -4.89
N ILE A 71 -2.06 6.68 -5.67
CA ILE A 71 -3.44 6.84 -5.18
C ILE A 71 -3.82 5.61 -4.36
N VAL A 72 -3.60 4.41 -4.93
CA VAL A 72 -3.89 3.16 -4.22
C VAL A 72 -3.07 3.07 -2.94
N GLN A 73 -1.79 3.46 -2.98
CA GLN A 73 -0.94 3.48 -1.79
C GLN A 73 -1.46 4.43 -0.70
N SER A 74 -1.87 5.65 -1.06
CA SER A 74 -2.37 6.61 -0.07
C SER A 74 -3.70 6.15 0.55
N LEU A 75 -4.58 5.50 -0.23
CA LEU A 75 -5.83 4.93 0.27
C LEU A 75 -5.57 3.80 1.27
N ILE A 76 -4.66 2.88 0.95
CA ILE A 76 -4.28 1.77 1.84
C ILE A 76 -3.67 2.31 3.14
N GLN A 77 -2.74 3.28 3.03
CA GLN A 77 -2.01 3.84 4.17
C GLN A 77 -2.89 4.57 5.20
N ARG A 78 -4.13 4.92 4.86
CA ARG A 78 -5.09 5.51 5.81
C ARG A 78 -5.55 4.54 6.91
N ARG A 79 -5.48 3.23 6.66
CA ARG A 79 -5.95 2.20 7.61
C ARG A 79 -4.96 1.07 7.82
N TYR A 80 -4.08 0.82 6.85
CA TYR A 80 -3.22 -0.34 6.81
C TYR A 80 -1.78 0.04 6.49
N TRP A 81 -0.84 -0.64 7.15
CA TRP A 81 0.57 -0.49 6.91
C TRP A 81 1.15 -1.78 6.35
N ILE A 82 1.52 -1.76 5.06
CA ILE A 82 2.16 -2.89 4.38
C ILE A 82 3.64 -2.56 4.15
N PRO A 83 4.60 -3.27 4.76
CA PRO A 83 6.02 -3.08 4.49
C PRO A 83 6.33 -3.37 3.02
N GLY A 84 6.85 -2.39 2.28
CA GLY A 84 7.10 -2.54 0.85
C GLY A 84 5.83 -2.50 -0.03
N ALA A 85 4.74 -1.90 0.46
CA ALA A 85 3.46 -1.75 -0.27
C ALA A 85 3.63 -1.32 -1.72
N ARG A 86 4.55 -0.37 -1.98
CA ARG A 86 4.77 0.21 -3.30
C ARG A 86 5.12 -0.83 -4.37
N ASN A 87 5.94 -1.83 -4.03
CA ASN A 87 6.33 -2.88 -4.97
C ASN A 87 5.16 -3.83 -5.25
N LEU A 88 4.42 -4.20 -4.19
CA LEU A 88 3.22 -5.01 -4.30
C LEU A 88 2.17 -4.34 -5.21
N ILE A 89 1.85 -3.08 -4.94
CA ILE A 89 0.85 -2.31 -5.69
C ILE A 89 1.25 -2.20 -7.15
N ARG A 90 2.51 -1.86 -7.45
CA ARG A 90 3.00 -1.80 -8.84
C ARG A 90 2.86 -3.12 -9.56
N LYS A 91 3.22 -4.23 -8.90
CA LYS A 91 3.10 -5.58 -9.46
C LYS A 91 1.64 -5.92 -9.75
N ARG A 92 0.70 -5.56 -8.88
CA ARG A 92 -0.74 -5.79 -9.09
C ARG A 92 -1.31 -4.95 -10.23
N ILE A 93 -1.02 -3.64 -10.24
CA ILE A 93 -1.51 -2.73 -11.28
C ILE A 93 -0.94 -3.11 -12.66
N PHE A 94 0.32 -3.55 -12.73
CA PHE A 94 0.90 -4.01 -14.00
C PHE A 94 0.20 -5.24 -14.58
N ARG A 95 -0.40 -6.09 -13.73
CA ARG A 95 -1.17 -7.27 -14.16
C ARG A 95 -2.63 -6.94 -14.52
N CYS A 96 -3.08 -5.70 -14.31
CA CYS A 96 -4.43 -5.29 -14.64
C CYS A 96 -4.58 -5.06 -16.14
N LEU A 97 -5.48 -5.82 -16.78
CA LEU A 97 -5.74 -5.73 -18.22
C LEU A 97 -6.30 -4.36 -18.62
N THR A 98 -7.18 -3.77 -17.82
CA THR A 98 -7.74 -2.43 -18.08
C THR A 98 -6.63 -1.39 -18.09
N CYS A 99 -5.75 -1.38 -17.08
CA CYS A 99 -4.61 -0.46 -17.03
C CYS A 99 -3.62 -0.71 -18.16
N PHE A 100 -3.39 -1.96 -18.53
CA PHE A 100 -2.53 -2.31 -19.64
C PHE A 100 -3.05 -1.72 -20.95
N ARG A 101 -4.34 -1.91 -21.25
CA ARG A 101 -5.01 -1.36 -22.44
C ARG A 101 -4.96 0.17 -22.47
N MET A 102 -5.28 0.82 -21.36
CA MET A 102 -5.27 2.29 -21.25
C MET A 102 -3.86 2.90 -21.35
N LYS A 103 -2.81 2.12 -21.08
CA LYS A 103 -1.42 2.56 -21.20
C LYS A 103 -0.84 2.37 -22.61
N ALA A 104 -1.57 1.72 -23.52
CA ALA A 104 -1.09 1.49 -24.89
C ALA A 104 -0.71 2.83 -25.55
N LYS A 105 0.53 2.91 -26.06
CA LYS A 105 0.98 4.10 -26.78
C LYS A 105 0.42 4.06 -28.20
N PRO A 106 -0.18 5.15 -28.70
CA PRO A 106 -0.53 5.22 -30.10
C PRO A 106 0.74 5.17 -30.94
N THR A 107 0.70 4.43 -32.05
CA THR A 107 1.75 4.50 -33.08
C THR A 107 1.70 5.89 -33.71
N GLN A 108 2.80 6.63 -33.62
CA GLN A 108 2.91 7.91 -34.30
C GLN A 108 3.05 7.65 -35.81
N PRO A 109 2.15 8.17 -36.66
CA PRO A 109 2.32 8.06 -38.10
C PRO A 109 3.54 8.89 -38.53
N LEU A 110 4.18 8.47 -39.63
CA LEU A 110 5.22 9.29 -40.28
C LEU A 110 4.57 10.61 -40.72
N MET A 111 5.03 11.74 -40.18
CA MET A 111 4.54 13.06 -40.59
C MET A 111 5.27 13.49 -41.86
N ALA A 112 4.55 14.09 -42.80
CA ALA A 112 5.14 14.69 -44.00
C ALA A 112 5.96 15.93 -43.63
N ASP A 113 6.94 16.27 -44.46
CA ASP A 113 7.75 17.48 -44.30
C ASP A 113 6.85 18.73 -44.33
N PHE A 114 7.11 19.65 -43.40
CA PHE A 114 6.42 20.93 -43.30
C PHE A 114 7.07 21.95 -44.25
N PRO A 115 6.30 22.81 -44.96
CA PRO A 115 6.83 23.80 -45.90
C PRO A 115 7.64 24.92 -45.24
#